data_AF-A0A2S0VLG3-F1
#
_entry.id   AF-A0A2S0VLG3-F1
#
_cell.length_a   1.000
_cell.length_b   1.000
_cell.length_c   1.000
_cell.angle_alpha   90.00
_cell.angle_beta   90.00
_cell.angle_gamma   90.00
#
_symmetry.space_group_name_H-M   'P 1'
#
loop_
_entity.id
_entity.type
_entity.pdbx_description
1 polymer ?
#
loop_
_entity_poly.entity_id
_entity_poly.type
_entity_poly.pdbx_seq_one_letter_code
_entity_poly.pdbx_strand_id
1 'polypeptide(L)'
;MLIYFLVIIAIFTLLIFSVNNAQQHWRYFASNEFAQEREVYTKKVYALFENYRQTENNVTAISIINSNCLCSQYFKAMQSSLSAYAVANVTLDLAHDKLTPAQLVLIPSTPALLVLSKDYQHISYLGPHNNGYVCGEGTAMLDVVLSQLNTGINPQYLLLDHYGCFCPV
;
A
#
# COMPACT_ATOMS: atom_id res chain seq x y z
N MET A 1 -11.98 -12.17 47.42
CA MET A 1 -11.59 -13.11 46.35
C MET A 1 -12.56 -13.12 45.17
N LEU A 2 -13.88 -13.19 45.39
CA LEU A 2 -14.89 -13.21 44.32
C LEU A 2 -14.86 -11.99 43.38
N ILE A 3 -14.65 -10.79 43.92
CA ILE A 3 -14.59 -9.54 43.16
C ILE A 3 -13.42 -9.52 42.17
N TYR A 4 -12.25 -10.00 42.60
CA TYR A 4 -11.08 -10.11 41.72
C TYR A 4 -11.32 -11.07 40.55
N PHE A 5 -12.02 -12.18 40.79
CA PHE A 5 -12.34 -13.15 39.76
C PHE A 5 -13.28 -12.57 38.70
N LEU A 6 -14.29 -11.79 39.11
CA LEU A 6 -15.23 -11.12 38.19
C LEU A 6 -14.55 -10.04 37.33
N VAL A 7 -13.61 -9.28 37.91
CA VAL A 7 -12.84 -8.26 37.17
C VAL A 7 -11.95 -8.89 36.11
N ILE A 8 -11.28 -10.01 36.42
CA ILE A 8 -10.44 -10.72 35.46
C ILE A 8 -11.27 -11.25 34.29
N ILE A 9 -12.45 -11.82 34.55
CA ILE A 9 -13.36 -12.30 33.48
C ILE A 9 -13.79 -11.13 32.58
N ALA A 10 -14.17 -9.98 33.16
CA ALA A 10 -14.60 -8.82 32.40
C ALA A 10 -13.48 -8.25 31.49
N ILE A 11 -12.23 -8.24 31.96
CA ILE A 11 -11.08 -7.83 31.15
C ILE A 11 -10.87 -8.83 30.01
N PHE A 12 -10.95 -10.13 30.30
CA PHE A 12 -10.75 -11.18 29.30
C PHE A 12 -11.83 -11.15 28.20
N THR A 13 -13.10 -10.90 28.56
CA THR A 13 -14.19 -10.79 27.58
C THR A 13 -14.07 -9.54 26.73
N LEU A 14 -13.66 -8.39 27.30
CA LEU A 14 -13.40 -7.16 26.55
C LEU A 14 -12.22 -7.33 25.58
N LEU A 15 -11.16 -8.01 25.99
CA LEU A 15 -10.02 -8.33 25.12
C LEU A 15 -10.42 -9.25 23.97
N ILE A 16 -11.17 -10.33 24.24
CA ILE A 16 -11.66 -11.23 23.19
C ILE A 16 -12.60 -10.50 22.22
N PHE A 17 -13.47 -9.63 22.72
CA PHE A 17 -14.37 -8.84 21.87
C PHE A 17 -13.60 -7.86 20.98
N SER A 18 -12.59 -7.17 21.52
CA SER A 18 -11.71 -6.27 20.75
C SER A 18 -10.96 -7.01 19.65
N VAL A 19 -10.38 -8.18 19.95
CA VAL A 19 -9.64 -8.99 18.95
C VAL A 19 -10.58 -9.53 17.87
N ASN A 20 -11.76 -10.01 18.24
CA ASN A 20 -12.75 -10.51 17.27
C ASN A 20 -13.26 -9.39 16.36
N ASN A 21 -13.52 -8.19 16.89
CA ASN A 21 -14.02 -7.06 16.11
C ASN A 21 -12.93 -6.53 15.16
N ALA A 22 -11.67 -6.48 15.61
CA ALA A 22 -10.53 -6.17 14.75
C ALA A 22 -10.42 -7.20 13.59
N GLN A 23 -10.51 -8.50 13.87
CA GLN A 23 -10.43 -9.53 12.83
C GLN A 23 -11.59 -9.50 11.83
N GLN A 24 -12.81 -9.17 12.26
CA GLN A 24 -13.96 -9.09 11.34
C GLN A 24 -13.80 -7.95 10.32
N HIS A 25 -13.20 -6.82 10.70
CA HIS A 25 -12.96 -5.72 9.77
C HIS A 25 -11.96 -6.11 8.66
N TRP A 26 -10.90 -6.86 8.99
CA TRP A 26 -9.94 -7.35 7.99
C TRP A 26 -10.53 -8.43 7.07
N ARG A 27 -11.41 -9.30 7.59
CA ARG A 27 -12.05 -10.36 6.79
C ARG A 27 -13.11 -9.82 5.82
N TYR A 28 -13.75 -8.69 6.12
CA TYR A 28 -14.74 -8.08 5.24
C TYR A 28 -14.12 -7.55 3.93
N PHE A 29 -12.88 -7.06 3.96
CA PHE A 29 -12.12 -6.68 2.76
C PHE A 29 -11.53 -7.88 2.00
N ALA A 30 -11.47 -9.06 2.61
CA ALA A 30 -10.98 -10.29 1.98
C ALA A 30 -12.10 -11.16 1.38
N SER A 31 -13.32 -10.63 1.18
CA SER A 31 -14.41 -11.41 0.60
C SER A 31 -14.12 -11.80 -0.85
N ASN A 32 -14.53 -13.02 -1.20
CA ASN A 32 -14.31 -13.66 -2.50
C ASN A 32 -15.10 -12.96 -3.63
N GLU A 33 -16.07 -12.13 -3.27
CA GLU A 33 -16.96 -11.40 -4.18
C GLU A 33 -16.21 -10.38 -5.05
N PHE A 34 -15.10 -9.84 -4.53
CA PHE A 34 -14.22 -8.92 -5.27
C PHE A 34 -12.94 -9.59 -5.78
N ALA A 35 -12.77 -10.90 -5.62
CA ALA A 35 -11.54 -11.59 -6.02
C ALA A 35 -11.30 -11.52 -7.54
N GLN A 36 -12.35 -11.73 -8.34
CA GLN A 36 -12.27 -11.67 -9.80
C GLN A 36 -12.01 -10.24 -10.29
N GLU A 37 -12.65 -9.25 -9.69
CA GLU A 37 -12.44 -7.83 -10.04
C GLU A 37 -11.03 -7.37 -9.67
N ARG A 38 -10.52 -7.78 -8.50
CA ARG A 38 -9.13 -7.52 -8.09
C ARG A 38 -8.13 -8.17 -9.04
N GLU A 39 -8.36 -9.40 -9.48
CA GLU A 39 -7.46 -10.07 -10.43
C GLU A 39 -7.43 -9.31 -11.77
N VAL A 40 -8.58 -8.93 -12.30
CA VAL A 40 -8.68 -8.13 -13.54
C VAL A 40 -7.99 -6.78 -13.37
N TYR A 41 -8.21 -6.09 -12.26
CA TYR A 41 -7.59 -4.81 -11.95
C TYR A 41 -6.06 -4.93 -11.83
N THR A 42 -5.57 -5.93 -11.09
CA THR A 42 -4.14 -6.23 -10.91
C THR A 42 -3.48 -6.50 -12.26
N LYS A 43 -4.12 -7.29 -13.13
CA LYS A 43 -3.61 -7.55 -14.50
C LYS A 43 -3.52 -6.26 -15.33
N LYS A 44 -4.50 -5.37 -15.24
CA LYS A 44 -4.48 -4.08 -15.94
C LYS A 44 -3.35 -3.18 -15.44
N VAL A 45 -3.19 -3.06 -14.11
CA VAL A 45 -2.10 -2.29 -13.51
C VAL A 45 -0.76 -2.87 -13.97
N TYR A 46 -0.58 -4.19 -13.84
CA TYR A 46 0.66 -4.84 -14.24
C TYR A 46 1.03 -4.58 -15.71
N ALA A 47 0.09 -4.79 -16.64
CA ALA A 47 0.31 -4.55 -18.07
C ALA A 47 0.67 -3.10 -18.38
N LEU A 48 0.15 -2.14 -17.62
CA LEU A 48 0.40 -0.72 -17.85
C LEU A 48 1.72 -0.22 -17.28
N PHE A 49 2.27 -0.89 -16.28
CA PHE A 49 3.54 -0.55 -15.65
C PHE A 49 4.67 -1.53 -15.99
N GLU A 50 4.43 -2.49 -16.88
CA GLU A 50 5.42 -3.51 -17.28
C GLU A 50 6.72 -2.92 -17.84
N ASN A 51 6.65 -1.77 -18.51
CA ASN A 51 7.82 -1.10 -19.08
C ASN A 51 8.76 -0.50 -18.01
N TYR A 52 8.27 -0.33 -16.77
CA TYR A 52 9.08 0.13 -15.63
C TYR A 52 9.71 -1.04 -14.86
N ARG A 53 9.47 -2.27 -15.31
CA ARG A 53 10.10 -3.46 -14.76
C ARG A 53 11.61 -3.39 -14.96
N GLN A 54 12.34 -3.59 -13.88
CA GLN A 54 13.78 -3.70 -13.90
C GLN A 54 14.17 -5.17 -14.10
N THR A 55 15.24 -5.44 -14.84
CA THR A 55 15.58 -6.79 -15.34
C THR A 55 16.15 -7.75 -14.30
N GLU A 56 16.23 -7.35 -13.03
CA GLU A 56 16.85 -8.13 -11.96
C GLU A 56 15.80 -8.73 -11.01
N ASN A 57 16.18 -9.76 -10.24
CA ASN A 57 15.38 -10.43 -9.18
C ASN A 57 15.09 -9.54 -7.96
N ASN A 58 14.90 -8.25 -8.20
CA ASN A 58 14.74 -7.20 -7.22
C ASN A 58 13.26 -6.83 -7.10
N VAL A 59 12.89 -6.31 -5.93
CA VAL A 59 11.57 -5.68 -5.77
C VAL A 59 11.60 -4.38 -6.56
N THR A 60 10.56 -4.08 -7.32
CA THR A 60 10.47 -2.77 -8.03
C THR A 60 9.48 -1.90 -7.29
N ALA A 61 9.92 -0.73 -6.83
CA ALA A 61 9.06 0.30 -6.27
C ALA A 61 8.90 1.43 -7.29
N ILE A 62 7.67 1.72 -7.66
CA ILE A 62 7.30 2.81 -8.57
C ILE A 62 6.55 3.83 -7.75
N SER A 63 7.18 4.97 -7.52
CA SER A 63 6.59 6.11 -6.84
C SER A 63 5.92 7.01 -7.85
N ILE A 64 4.63 7.28 -7.65
CA ILE A 64 3.81 8.08 -8.56
C ILE A 64 3.48 9.39 -7.83
N ILE A 65 4.00 10.49 -8.33
CA ILE A 65 3.86 11.82 -7.72
C ILE A 65 3.23 12.78 -8.71
N ASN A 66 2.74 13.90 -8.20
CA ASN A 66 2.41 15.07 -9.01
C ASN A 66 3.16 16.26 -8.41
N SER A 67 4.17 16.80 -9.09
CA SER A 67 4.98 17.89 -8.52
C SER A 67 4.21 19.20 -8.32
N ASN A 68 3.04 19.37 -8.94
CA ASN A 68 2.13 20.49 -8.67
C ASN A 68 1.32 20.31 -7.39
N CYS A 69 1.35 19.12 -6.78
CA CYS A 69 0.68 18.82 -5.53
C CYS A 69 1.58 19.09 -4.31
N LEU A 70 1.03 19.76 -3.30
CA LEU A 70 1.74 20.05 -2.04
C LEU A 70 2.20 18.77 -1.32
N CYS A 71 1.39 17.72 -1.33
CA CYS A 71 1.69 16.46 -0.65
C CYS A 71 2.88 15.71 -1.26
N SER A 72 3.14 15.89 -2.55
CA SER A 72 4.33 15.35 -3.21
C SER A 72 5.63 15.99 -2.72
N GLN A 73 5.58 17.19 -2.11
CA GLN A 73 6.77 17.83 -1.53
C GLN A 73 7.26 17.09 -0.28
N TYR A 74 6.33 16.51 0.49
CA TYR A 74 6.64 15.73 1.68
C TYR A 74 7.11 14.30 1.38
N PHE A 75 6.88 13.81 0.16
CA PHE A 75 7.27 12.47 -0.27
C PHE A 75 8.79 12.25 -0.29
N LYS A 76 9.60 13.26 -0.66
CA LYS A 76 11.06 13.13 -0.73
C LYS A 76 11.72 12.75 0.60
N ALA A 77 11.12 13.13 1.73
CA ALA A 77 11.66 12.84 3.05
C ALA A 77 11.53 11.36 3.45
N MET A 78 10.64 10.59 2.82
CA MET A 78 10.31 9.20 3.22
C MET A 78 11.08 8.11 2.42
N GLN A 79 11.97 8.48 1.50
CA GLN A 79 12.70 7.51 0.64
C GLN A 79 13.94 6.86 1.30
N SER A 80 14.27 7.18 2.56
CA SER A 80 15.52 6.75 3.21
C SER A 80 15.70 5.23 3.30
N SER A 81 14.61 4.46 3.27
CA SER A 81 14.61 3.02 3.50
C SER A 81 14.98 2.16 2.28
N LEU A 82 15.03 2.76 1.08
CA LEU A 82 15.31 2.05 -0.18
C LEU A 82 16.69 1.39 -0.21
N SER A 83 17.68 1.95 0.49
CA SER A 83 19.07 1.45 0.48
C SER A 83 19.26 0.13 1.22
N ALA A 84 18.38 -0.20 2.16
CA ALA A 84 18.47 -1.43 2.96
C ALA A 84 17.90 -2.67 2.24
N TYR A 85 17.18 -2.46 1.13
CA TYR A 85 16.54 -3.51 0.35
C TYR A 85 17.06 -3.46 -1.09
N ALA A 86 17.20 -4.60 -1.76
CA ALA A 86 17.50 -4.64 -3.20
C ALA A 86 16.24 -4.21 -3.98
N VAL A 87 15.95 -2.91 -3.93
CA VAL A 87 14.76 -2.29 -4.51
C VAL A 87 15.20 -1.38 -5.63
N ALA A 88 14.70 -1.65 -6.83
CA ALA A 88 14.82 -0.69 -7.90
C ALA A 88 13.71 0.36 -7.74
N ASN A 89 14.09 1.64 -7.64
CA ASN A 89 13.14 2.73 -7.46
C ASN A 89 12.98 3.52 -8.76
N VAL A 90 11.74 3.68 -9.21
CA VAL A 90 11.34 4.52 -10.34
C VAL A 90 10.41 5.60 -9.81
N THR A 91 10.59 6.84 -10.24
CA THR A 91 9.64 7.93 -9.94
C THR A 91 8.97 8.38 -11.23
N LEU A 92 7.64 8.43 -11.20
CA LEU A 92 6.79 8.97 -12.26
C LEU A 92 6.13 10.24 -11.75
N ASP A 93 6.31 11.34 -12.47
CA ASP A 93 5.71 12.62 -12.14
C ASP A 93 4.61 12.97 -13.13
N LEU A 94 3.35 12.92 -12.69
CA LEU A 94 2.17 13.20 -13.51
C LEU A 94 2.17 14.61 -14.12
N ALA A 95 2.93 15.56 -13.55
CA ALA A 95 3.05 16.90 -14.10
C ALA A 95 3.93 16.96 -15.36
N HIS A 96 4.84 16.00 -15.53
CA HIS A 96 5.88 16.01 -16.58
C HIS A 96 5.82 14.78 -17.48
N ASP A 97 5.47 13.62 -16.92
CA ASP A 97 5.34 12.36 -17.61
C ASP A 97 3.93 12.21 -18.18
N LYS A 98 3.86 11.88 -19.48
CA LYS A 98 2.59 11.63 -20.16
C LYS A 98 2.09 10.23 -19.86
N LEU A 99 1.27 10.09 -18.83
CA LEU A 99 0.44 8.90 -18.66
C LEU A 99 -0.81 8.98 -19.55
N THR A 100 -1.23 7.83 -20.04
CA THR A 100 -2.50 7.67 -20.76
C THR A 100 -3.68 7.82 -19.79
N PRO A 101 -4.87 8.23 -20.26
CA PRO A 101 -6.07 8.26 -19.43
C PRO A 101 -6.38 6.92 -18.74
N ALA A 102 -6.08 5.80 -19.41
CA ALA A 102 -6.24 4.46 -18.86
C ALA A 102 -5.32 4.21 -17.65
N GLN A 103 -4.12 4.78 -17.63
CA GLN A 103 -3.18 4.68 -16.50
C GLN A 103 -3.62 5.55 -15.33
N LEU A 104 -4.12 6.76 -15.59
CA LEU A 104 -4.56 7.69 -14.55
C LEU A 104 -5.71 7.12 -13.71
N VAL A 105 -6.67 6.43 -14.34
CA VAL A 105 -7.81 5.81 -13.64
C VAL A 105 -7.40 4.70 -12.65
N LEU A 106 -6.20 4.12 -12.83
CA LEU A 106 -5.70 3.07 -11.94
C LEU A 106 -4.84 3.62 -10.80
N ILE A 107 -4.54 4.91 -10.80
CA ILE A 107 -3.77 5.52 -9.72
C ILE A 107 -4.78 6.03 -8.70
N PRO A 108 -4.73 5.56 -7.44
CA PRO A 108 -5.74 5.98 -6.47
C PRO A 108 -5.52 7.42 -6.01
N SER A 109 -4.26 7.87 -5.87
CA SER A 109 -3.93 9.20 -5.35
C SER A 109 -2.52 9.65 -5.75
N THR A 110 -2.15 10.90 -5.43
CA THR A 110 -0.76 11.33 -5.41
C THR A 110 -0.37 11.98 -4.07
N PRO A 111 0.78 11.60 -3.47
CA PRO A 111 1.73 10.58 -3.91
C PRO A 111 1.21 9.15 -3.68
N ALA A 112 1.30 8.30 -4.71
CA ALA A 112 1.04 6.87 -4.66
C ALA A 112 2.32 6.05 -4.79
N LEU A 113 2.21 4.78 -4.40
CA LEU A 113 3.27 3.79 -4.43
C LEU A 113 2.72 2.49 -5.03
N LEU A 114 3.42 1.98 -6.03
CA LEU A 114 3.23 0.65 -6.59
C LEU A 114 4.48 -0.17 -6.28
N VAL A 115 4.33 -1.34 -5.65
CA VAL A 115 5.41 -2.29 -5.39
C VAL A 115 5.13 -3.58 -6.15
N LEU A 116 6.06 -3.95 -7.02
CA LEU A 116 6.05 -5.22 -7.75
C LEU A 116 6.97 -6.21 -7.03
N SER A 117 6.44 -7.41 -6.79
CA SER A 117 7.24 -8.50 -6.20
C SER A 117 8.31 -9.01 -7.16
N LYS A 118 9.31 -9.71 -6.62
CA LYS A 118 10.44 -10.28 -7.38
C LYS A 118 10.01 -11.30 -8.44
N ASP A 119 8.89 -11.99 -8.22
CA ASP A 119 8.36 -12.95 -9.19
C ASP A 119 7.70 -12.28 -10.39
N TYR A 120 7.42 -10.97 -10.29
CA TYR A 120 6.75 -10.14 -11.29
C TYR A 120 5.40 -10.70 -11.75
N GLN A 121 4.79 -11.60 -10.99
CA GLN A 121 3.44 -12.10 -11.25
C GLN A 121 2.42 -11.43 -10.33
N HIS A 122 2.89 -10.88 -9.21
CA HIS A 122 2.03 -10.30 -8.19
C HIS A 122 2.42 -8.86 -7.87
N ILE A 123 1.43 -7.99 -7.79
CA ILE A 123 1.55 -6.69 -7.13
C ILE A 123 1.64 -6.95 -5.64
N SER A 124 2.66 -6.41 -4.97
CA SER A 124 2.77 -6.46 -3.52
C SER A 124 2.02 -5.34 -2.83
N TYR A 125 1.98 -4.18 -3.48
CA TYR A 125 1.28 -3.01 -2.95
C TYR A 125 0.85 -2.07 -4.07
N LEU A 126 -0.35 -1.52 -3.98
CA LEU A 126 -0.76 -0.32 -4.69
C LEU A 126 -1.60 0.54 -3.76
N GLY A 127 -1.24 1.81 -3.62
CA GLY A 127 -1.98 2.74 -2.77
C GLY A 127 -1.20 4.03 -2.50
N PRO A 128 -1.66 4.85 -1.54
CA PRO A 128 -0.92 6.03 -1.10
C PRO A 128 0.46 5.68 -0.52
N HIS A 129 1.40 6.62 -0.56
CA HIS A 129 2.76 6.35 -0.05
C HIS A 129 2.82 6.12 1.47
N ASN A 130 1.86 6.66 2.22
CA ASN A 130 1.72 6.51 3.66
C ASN A 130 0.26 6.30 4.05
N ASN A 131 0.01 5.91 5.29
CA ASN A 131 -1.35 5.72 5.81
C ASN A 131 -1.83 6.88 6.71
N GLY A 132 -1.15 8.03 6.67
CA GLY A 132 -1.51 9.20 7.46
C GLY A 132 -2.65 10.00 6.84
N TYR A 133 -3.36 10.75 7.68
CA TYR A 133 -4.36 11.70 7.20
C TYR A 133 -3.72 12.98 6.65
N VAL A 134 -2.55 13.34 7.18
CA VAL A 134 -1.77 14.50 6.80
C VAL A 134 -0.54 14.06 6.00
N CYS A 135 -0.19 14.84 4.99
CA CYS A 135 0.91 14.53 4.11
C CYS A 135 2.26 14.56 4.86
N GLY A 136 3.03 13.49 4.72
CA GLY A 136 4.28 13.29 5.45
C GLY A 136 4.12 12.74 6.88
N GLU A 137 2.89 12.50 7.33
CA GLU A 137 2.60 11.82 8.59
C GLU A 137 2.28 10.34 8.35
N GLY A 138 2.34 9.55 9.42
CA GLY A 138 2.00 8.13 9.39
C GLY A 138 3.17 7.25 8.97
N THR A 139 2.85 5.99 8.72
CA THR A 139 3.82 4.95 8.39
C THR A 139 4.07 4.92 6.90
N ALA A 140 5.35 4.85 6.49
CA ALA A 140 5.72 4.61 5.11
C ALA A 140 5.28 3.20 4.68
N MET A 141 4.39 3.12 3.69
CA MET A 141 3.85 1.83 3.25
C MET A 141 4.92 0.98 2.55
N LEU A 142 5.92 1.63 1.93
CA LEU A 142 7.07 0.94 1.36
C LEU A 142 7.78 0.06 2.41
N ASP A 143 8.03 0.60 3.61
CA ASP A 143 8.75 -0.10 4.67
C ASP A 143 7.96 -1.29 5.21
N VAL A 144 6.65 -1.11 5.36
CA VAL A 144 5.73 -2.18 5.79
C VAL A 144 5.74 -3.33 4.78
N VAL A 145 5.64 -3.01 3.49
CA VAL A 145 5.60 -4.00 2.42
C VAL A 145 6.94 -4.73 2.30
N LEU A 146 8.05 -3.98 2.31
CA LEU A 146 9.39 -4.55 2.22
C LEU A 146 9.71 -5.46 3.42
N SER A 147 9.29 -5.08 4.63
CA SER A 147 9.45 -5.93 5.82
C SER A 147 8.74 -7.27 5.66
N GLN A 148 7.53 -7.30 5.08
CA GLN A 148 6.80 -8.56 4.87
C GLN A 148 7.42 -9.40 3.75
N LEU A 149 7.84 -8.76 2.65
CA LEU A 149 8.54 -9.45 1.56
C LEU A 149 9.83 -10.10 2.04
N ASN A 150 10.57 -9.47 2.95
CA ASN A 150 11.75 -10.06 3.59
C ASN A 150 11.43 -11.28 4.47
N THR A 151 10.21 -11.39 4.99
CA THR A 151 9.73 -12.60 5.70
C THR A 151 9.17 -13.67 4.76
N GLY A 152 9.23 -13.45 3.44
CA GLY A 152 8.70 -14.37 2.43
C GLY A 152 7.18 -14.27 2.22
N ILE A 153 6.54 -13.23 2.76
CA ILE A 153 5.10 -13.00 2.64
C ILE A 153 4.86 -11.88 1.64
N ASN A 154 4.03 -12.13 0.63
CA ASN A 154 3.58 -11.11 -0.30
C ASN A 154 2.21 -10.54 0.13
N PRO A 155 2.12 -9.29 0.63
CA PRO A 155 0.87 -8.74 1.16
C PRO A 155 -0.25 -8.59 0.14
N GLN A 156 0.11 -8.27 -1.11
CA GLN A 156 -0.84 -7.95 -2.19
C GLN A 156 -1.89 -6.90 -1.80
N TYR A 157 -1.48 -5.86 -1.07
CA TYR A 157 -2.41 -4.82 -0.62
C TYR A 157 -2.79 -3.90 -1.77
N LEU A 158 -4.10 -3.74 -1.99
CA LEU A 158 -4.67 -2.77 -2.93
C LEU A 158 -5.51 -1.78 -2.14
N LEU A 159 -4.93 -0.61 -1.83
CA LEU A 159 -5.59 0.48 -1.12
C LEU A 159 -6.03 1.52 -2.14
N LEU A 160 -7.20 1.27 -2.73
CA LEU A 160 -7.77 2.13 -3.77
C LEU A 160 -8.57 3.29 -3.17
N ASP A 161 -9.23 3.03 -2.05
CA ASP A 161 -9.87 4.05 -1.24
C ASP A 161 -8.86 4.63 -0.27
N HIS A 162 -8.73 5.95 -0.28
CA HIS A 162 -7.81 6.67 0.58
C HIS A 162 -8.51 7.87 1.20
N TYR A 163 -8.25 8.07 2.48
CA TYR A 163 -8.77 9.17 3.27
C TYR A 163 -7.60 10.00 3.77
N GLY A 164 -7.59 11.30 3.48
CA GLY A 164 -6.51 12.19 3.87
C GLY A 164 -6.32 13.31 2.86
N CYS A 165 -5.30 14.13 3.07
CA CYS A 165 -4.98 15.27 2.22
C CYS A 165 -4.25 14.90 0.92
N PHE A 166 -4.30 13.64 0.48
CA PHE A 166 -3.68 13.24 -0.78
C PHE A 166 -4.33 13.97 -1.96
N CYS A 167 -3.54 14.23 -3.00
CA CYS A 167 -4.03 14.90 -4.18
C CYS A 167 -4.72 13.91 -5.12
N PRO A 168 -5.85 14.31 -5.73
CA PRO A 168 -6.42 13.57 -6.83
C PRO A 168 -5.44 13.52 -8.01
N VAL A 169 -5.62 12.51 -8.84
CA VAL A 169 -4.84 12.22 -10.05
C VAL A 169 -5.29 13.11 -11.20
#